data_AF-A0A2V7G8U8-F1
#
_entry.id   AF-A0A2V7G8U8-F1
#
_cell.length_a   1.000
_cell.length_b   1.000
_cell.length_c   1.000
_cell.angle_alpha   90.00
_cell.angle_beta   90.00
_cell.angle_gamma   90.00
#
_symmetry.space_group_name_H-M   'P 1'
#
loop_
_entity.id
_entity.type
_entity.pdbx_description
1 polymer ?
#
loop_
_entity_poly.entity_id
_entity_poly.type
_entity_poly.pdbx_seq_one_letter_code
_entity_poly.pdbx_strand_id
1 'polypeptide(L)'
;LYLAGRRLLHWIPLGICSTNVGLFVAILSYDQRLTFGLTFDPKLVPDGWRLATCLEESFAELRGAAERLEPQAFTKAAASEPTATASR
;
A
#
# COMPACT_ATOMS: atom_id res chain seq x y z
N LEU A 1 10.20 -8.08 6.52
CA LEU A 1 10.44 -8.66 5.21
C LEU A 1 11.93 -8.90 5.07
N TYR A 2 12.28 -10.17 5.22
CA TYR A 2 13.62 -10.67 5.00
C TYR A 2 13.56 -11.60 3.80
N LEU A 3 14.51 -11.47 2.89
CA LEU A 3 14.66 -12.37 1.75
C LEU A 3 15.90 -13.21 1.99
N ALA A 4 15.75 -14.54 2.03
CA ALA A 4 16.86 -15.47 2.31
C ALA A 4 17.67 -15.08 3.57
N GLY A 5 16.99 -14.67 4.65
CA GLY A 5 17.63 -14.28 5.91
C GLY A 5 18.29 -12.90 5.93
N ARG A 6 18.16 -12.08 4.88
CA ARG A 6 18.71 -10.71 4.81
C ARG A 6 17.62 -9.66 4.80
N ARG A 7 17.84 -8.53 5.46
CA ARG A 7 16.86 -7.42 5.50
C ARG A 7 16.66 -6.87 4.09
N LEU A 8 15.41 -6.83 3.64
CA LEU A 8 15.07 -6.16 2.39
C LEU A 8 15.19 -4.64 2.57
N LEU A 9 16.03 -3.99 1.77
CA LEU A 9 16.31 -2.55 1.87
C LEU A 9 15.33 -1.72 1.05
N HIS A 10 15.06 -2.18 -0.16
CA HIS A 10 14.17 -1.51 -1.11
C HIS A 10 13.24 -2.55 -1.70
N TRP A 11 11.98 -2.17 -1.84
CA TRP A 11 10.97 -2.96 -2.51
C TRP A 11 10.39 -2.09 -3.61
N ILE A 12 10.42 -2.56 -4.85
CA ILE A 12 9.86 -1.83 -5.99
C ILE A 12 8.58 -2.56 -6.41
N PRO A 13 7.42 -2.22 -5.83
CA PRO A 13 6.14 -2.76 -6.28
C PRO A 13 5.89 -2.36 -7.73
N LEU A 14 5.59 -3.33 -8.57
CA LEU A 14 5.16 -3.10 -9.94
C LEU A 14 3.99 -4.04 -10.24
N GLY A 15 2.94 -3.50 -10.83
CA GLY A 15 1.89 -4.29 -11.45
C GLY A 15 1.70 -3.88 -12.90
N ILE A 16 0.85 -4.62 -13.60
CA ILE A 16 0.62 -4.41 -15.03
C ILE A 16 -0.82 -3.95 -15.20
N CYS A 17 -1.03 -2.92 -16.00
CA CYS A 17 -2.36 -2.56 -16.47
C CYS A 17 -2.79 -3.54 -17.58
N SER A 18 -3.89 -4.24 -17.36
CA SER A 18 -4.56 -5.03 -18.41
C SER A 18 -5.35 -4.12 -19.36
N THR A 19 -5.89 -4.69 -20.43
CA THR A 19 -6.73 -3.97 -21.39
C THR A 19 -7.86 -3.24 -20.66
N ASN A 20 -8.03 -1.95 -20.97
CA ASN A 20 -9.06 -1.07 -20.39
C ASN A 20 -8.89 -0.78 -18.89
N VAL A 21 -7.71 -1.05 -18.30
CA VAL A 21 -7.35 -0.64 -16.94
C VAL A 21 -6.43 0.58 -17.01
N GLY A 22 -6.93 1.74 -16.58
CA GLY A 22 -6.19 3.00 -16.68
C GLY A 22 -5.12 3.21 -15.61
N LEU A 23 -5.28 2.62 -14.43
CA LEU A 23 -4.39 2.80 -13.28
C LEU A 23 -4.34 1.53 -12.45
N PHE A 24 -3.13 1.13 -12.09
CA PHE A 24 -2.84 0.09 -11.11
C PHE A 24 -1.93 0.67 -10.03
N VAL A 25 -2.29 0.42 -8.76
CA VAL A 25 -1.57 0.91 -7.59
C VAL A 25 -1.17 -0.28 -6.72
N ALA A 26 0.12 -0.55 -6.60
CA ALA A 26 0.64 -1.51 -5.63
C ALA A 26 1.15 -0.78 -4.39
N ILE A 27 0.58 -1.11 -3.24
CA ILE A 27 0.90 -0.48 -1.95
C ILE A 27 1.51 -1.51 -1.04
N LEU A 28 2.70 -1.22 -0.51
CA LEU A 28 3.42 -2.11 0.37
C LEU A 28 3.91 -1.35 1.59
N SER A 29 3.61 -1.88 2.77
CA SER A 29 4.07 -1.34 4.05
C SER A 29 5.10 -2.28 4.66
N TYR A 30 6.29 -1.76 4.93
CA TYR A 30 7.35 -2.51 5.60
C TYR A 30 8.35 -1.58 6.30
N ASP A 31 8.77 -1.95 7.51
CA ASP A 31 9.83 -1.25 8.27
C ASP A 31 9.59 0.26 8.41
N GLN A 32 8.36 0.64 8.80
CA GLN A 32 7.90 2.03 8.91
C GLN A 32 7.99 2.83 7.60
N ARG A 33 8.10 2.14 6.46
CA ARG A 33 8.07 2.72 5.12
C ARG A 33 6.87 2.21 4.36
N LEU A 34 6.18 3.15 3.72
CA LEU A 34 5.10 2.86 2.77
C LEU A 34 5.66 3.11 1.37
N THR A 35 5.55 2.12 0.49
CA THR A 35 6.01 2.21 -0.89
C THR A 35 4.83 2.07 -1.83
N PHE A 36 4.73 3.00 -2.79
CA PHE A 36 3.70 3.03 -3.81
C PHE A 36 4.32 2.75 -5.17
N GLY A 37 3.76 1.78 -5.89
CA GLY A 37 4.06 1.50 -7.28
C GLY A 37 2.86 1.90 -8.13
N LEU A 38 3.04 2.92 -8.97
CA LEU A 38 2.00 3.40 -9.87
C LEU A 38 2.29 2.94 -11.29
N THR A 39 1.30 2.33 -11.93
CA THR A 39 1.34 1.97 -13.34
C THR A 39 0.07 2.48 -13.98
N PHE A 40 0.20 3.23 -15.07
CA PHE A 40 -0.95 3.88 -15.71
C PHE A 40 -0.87 3.74 -17.22
N ASP A 41 -2.05 3.72 -17.85
CA ASP A 41 -2.19 3.83 -19.30
C ASP A 41 -2.29 5.32 -19.67
N PRO A 42 -1.34 5.89 -20.43
CA PRO A 42 -1.35 7.31 -20.80
C PRO A 42 -2.59 7.72 -21.62
N LYS A 43 -3.32 6.78 -22.24
CA LYS A 43 -4.57 7.07 -22.96
C LYS A 43 -5.74 7.30 -22.02
N LEU A 44 -5.79 6.58 -20.90
CA LEU A 44 -6.87 6.65 -19.92
C LEU A 44 -6.54 7.61 -18.77
N VAL A 45 -5.26 7.76 -18.43
CA VAL A 45 -4.74 8.69 -17.42
C VAL A 45 -3.64 9.54 -18.07
N PRO A 46 -4.00 10.70 -18.64
CA PRO A 46 -3.05 11.52 -19.41
C PRO A 46 -1.92 12.14 -18.58
N ASP A 47 -2.16 12.35 -17.27
CA ASP A 47 -1.21 13.02 -16.36
C ASP A 47 -0.95 12.17 -15.11
N GLY A 48 -0.25 11.05 -15.30
CA GLY A 48 0.13 10.15 -14.20
C GLY A 48 1.13 10.77 -13.21
N TRP A 49 1.91 11.77 -13.63
CA TRP A 49 2.86 12.45 -12.73
C TRP A 49 2.18 13.40 -11.76
N ARG A 50 1.16 14.13 -12.22
CA ARG A 50 0.34 14.89 -11.30
C ARG A 50 -0.35 14.01 -10.26
N LEU A 51 -0.78 12.80 -10.65
CA LEU A 51 -1.32 11.83 -9.69
C LEU A 51 -0.29 11.45 -8.62
N ALA A 52 0.97 11.22 -9.01
CA ALA A 52 2.05 10.93 -8.06
C ALA A 52 2.28 12.10 -7.09
N THR A 53 2.33 13.34 -7.60
CA THR A 53 2.46 14.53 -6.75
C THR A 53 1.29 14.68 -5.77
N CYS A 54 0.05 14.55 -6.26
CA CYS A 54 -1.12 14.62 -5.38
C CYS A 54 -1.12 13.52 -4.31
N LEU A 55 -0.60 12.33 -4.62
CA LEU A 55 -0.46 11.24 -3.67
C LEU A 55 0.55 11.57 -2.57
N GLU A 56 1.70 12.15 -2.92
CA GLU A 56 2.71 12.60 -1.97
C GLU A 56 2.16 13.70 -1.05
N GLU A 57 1.48 14.70 -1.61
CA GLU A 57 0.84 15.79 -0.87
C GLU A 57 -0.23 15.27 0.09
N SER A 58 -1.14 14.42 -0.40
CA SER A 58 -2.21 13.83 0.41
C SER A 58 -1.65 12.98 1.55
N PHE A 59 -0.57 12.25 1.30
CA PHE A 59 0.09 11.46 2.33
C PHE A 59 0.77 12.33 3.40
N ALA A 60 1.39 13.44 3.00
CA ALA A 60 1.96 14.40 3.93
C ALA A 60 0.88 15.05 4.81
N GLU A 61 -0.27 15.40 4.22
CA GLU A 61 -1.43 15.93 4.94
C GLU A 61 -1.92 14.93 5.99
N LEU A 62 -2.16 13.68 5.58
CA LEU A 62 -2.63 12.61 6.48
C LEU A 62 -1.64 12.32 7.60
N ARG A 63 -0.34 12.34 7.31
CA ARG A 63 0.72 12.18 8.32
C ARG A 63 0.67 13.32 9.35
N GLY A 64 0.62 14.57 8.89
CA GLY A 64 0.54 15.71 9.79
C GLY A 64 -0.74 15.71 10.63
N ALA A 65 -1.86 15.24 10.08
CA ALA A 65 -3.09 15.05 10.83
C ALA A 65 -2.96 13.93 11.88
N ALA A 66 -2.33 12.80 11.53
CA ALA A 66 -2.10 11.70 12.45
C ALA A 66 -1.17 12.08 13.61
N GLU A 67 -0.16 12.92 13.37
CA GLU A 67 0.74 13.43 14.42
C GLU A 67 0.02 14.32 15.47
N ARG A 68 -1.08 14.97 15.07
CA ARG A 68 -1.91 15.79 15.97
C ARG A 68 -2.93 14.97 16.77
N LEU A 69 -3.15 13.72 16.37
CA LEU A 69 -4.05 12.81 17.06
C LEU A 69 -3.23 12.02 18.08
N GLU A 70 -3.76 11.82 19.29
CA GLU A 70 -3.18 10.82 20.18
C GLU A 70 -3.27 9.45 19.49
N PRO A 71 -2.22 8.61 19.56
CA PRO A 71 -2.21 7.33 18.87
C PRO A 71 -3.34 6.45 19.40
N GLN A 72 -4.41 6.35 18.62
CA GLN A 72 -5.41 5.31 18.86
C GLN A 72 -4.74 3.98 18.53
N ALA A 73 -4.62 3.12 19.53
CA ALA A 73 -4.11 1.77 19.35
C ALA A 73 -4.92 1.10 18.24
N PHE A 74 -4.28 0.83 17.10
CA PHE A 74 -4.81 -0.08 16.08
C PHE A 74 -4.84 -1.47 16.72
N THR A 75 -5.91 -1.77 17.46
CA THR A 75 -6.22 -3.13 17.86
C THR A 75 -6.56 -3.86 16.58
N LYS A 76 -5.58 -4.56 16.03
CA LYS A 76 -5.82 -5.61 15.04
C LYS A 76 -6.84 -6.55 15.67
N ALA A 77 -8.10 -6.44 15.26
CA ALA A 77 -9.09 -7.47 15.52
C ALA A 77 -8.46 -8.76 15.02
N ALA A 78 -8.15 -9.64 15.96
CA ALA A 78 -7.61 -10.96 15.67
C ALA A 78 -8.51 -11.57 14.59
N ALA A 79 -7.91 -11.88 13.44
CA ALA A 79 -8.54 -12.69 12.44
C ALA A 79 -9.07 -13.93 13.17
N SER A 80 -10.39 -14.08 13.18
CA SER A 80 -11.08 -15.26 13.67
C SER A 80 -10.41 -16.48 13.06
N GLU A 81 -9.77 -17.29 13.90
CA GLU A 81 -9.44 -18.67 13.55
C GLU A 81 -10.72 -19.30 12.97
N PRO A 82 -10.71 -19.86 11.75
CA PRO A 82 -11.79 -20.74 11.36
C PRO A 82 -11.66 -21.98 12.24
N THR A 83 -12.52 -22.10 13.24
CA THR A 83 -12.80 -23.34 13.96
C THR A 83 -13.15 -24.41 12.92
N ALA A 84 -12.16 -25.18 12.48
CA ALA A 84 -12.37 -26.43 11.78
C ALA A 84 -12.91 -27.45 12.80
N THR A 85 -14.22 -27.39 13.03
CA THR A 85 -15.00 -28.48 13.59
C THR A 85 -14.95 -29.65 12.61
N ALA A 86 -14.01 -30.56 12.78
CA ALA A 86 -14.13 -31.92 12.26
C ALA A 86 -14.98 -32.72 13.27
N SER A 87 -16.26 -32.89 12.94
CA SER A 87 -17.20 -33.73 13.67
C SER A 87 -17.46 -35.00 12.87
N ARG A 88 -17.23 -36.13 13.56
CA ARG A 88 -17.70 -37.51 13.32
C ARG A 88 -17.16 -38.28 12.12
#